data_AF-E6YTY4-F1
#
_entry.id   AF-E6YTY4-F1
#
_cell.length_a   1.000
_cell.length_b   1.000
_cell.length_c   1.000
_cell.angle_alpha   90.00
_cell.angle_beta   90.00
_cell.angle_gamma   90.00
#
_symmetry.space_group_name_H-M   'P 1'
#
loop_
_entity.id
_entity.type
_entity.pdbx_description
1 polymer ?
#
loop_
_entity_poly.entity_id
_entity_poly.type
_entity_poly.pdbx_seq_one_letter_code
_entity_poly.pdbx_strand_id
1 'polypeptide(L)'
;MVNNFYVKSLIESWESIRQFAEEIGCSYEAARKMRDRNSISPKYWNTIIQLSKSKDLPWVTLDWFLHNYRNKYHRDNHPMTKSKKDMQQLHYEERK
;
A
#
# COMPACT_ATOMS: atom_id res chain seq x y z
N MET A 1 15.07 -19.39 -0.05
CA MET A 1 14.29 -18.59 0.91
C MET A 1 13.38 -17.68 0.12
N VAL A 2 12.08 -17.97 0.05
CA VAL A 2 11.16 -17.19 -0.77
C VAL A 2 10.86 -15.89 -0.02
N ASN A 3 11.19 -14.75 -0.62
CA ASN A 3 10.94 -13.42 -0.05
C ASN A 3 9.44 -13.12 -0.08
N ASN A 4 8.68 -13.78 0.80
CA ASN A 4 7.20 -13.74 0.86
C ASN A 4 6.65 -12.50 1.60
N PHE A 5 7.32 -11.35 1.50
CA PHE A 5 6.87 -10.13 2.20
C PHE A 5 6.14 -9.13 1.29
N TYR A 6 5.99 -9.44 0.00
CA TYR A 6 5.46 -8.51 -1.00
C TYR A 6 4.02 -8.84 -1.38
N VAL A 7 3.20 -7.79 -1.59
CA VAL A 7 1.85 -7.88 -2.14
C VAL A 7 1.85 -8.57 -3.51
N LYS A 8 2.92 -8.43 -4.28
CA LYS A 8 3.08 -9.17 -5.55
C LYS A 8 3.06 -10.69 -5.34
N SER A 9 3.83 -11.21 -4.39
CA SER A 9 3.89 -12.64 -4.08
C SER A 9 2.57 -13.17 -3.53
N LEU A 10 1.84 -12.33 -2.79
CA LEU A 10 0.46 -12.62 -2.41
C LEU A 10 -0.41 -12.78 -3.66
N ILE A 11 -0.44 -11.82 -4.58
CA ILE A 11 -1.29 -11.91 -5.77
C ILE A 11 -0.88 -13.08 -6.70
N GLU A 12 0.39 -13.44 -6.72
CA GLU A 12 0.91 -14.61 -7.44
C GLU A 12 0.45 -15.96 -6.84
N SER A 13 -0.10 -16.00 -5.62
CA SER A 13 -0.70 -17.22 -5.07
C SER A 13 -2.10 -17.53 -5.66
N TRP A 14 -2.66 -16.62 -6.46
CA TRP A 14 -3.84 -16.88 -7.29
C TRP A 14 -3.41 -17.25 -8.70
N GLU A 15 -4.17 -18.11 -9.39
CA GLU A 15 -3.85 -18.49 -10.78
C GLU A 15 -3.89 -17.28 -11.72
N SER A 16 -4.71 -16.28 -11.40
CA SER A 16 -4.75 -15.02 -12.15
C SER A 16 -5.20 -13.83 -11.29
N ILE A 17 -4.81 -12.63 -11.74
CA ILE A 17 -5.27 -11.36 -11.15
C ILE A 17 -6.80 -11.22 -11.27
N ARG A 18 -7.38 -11.80 -12.33
CA ARG A 18 -8.83 -11.78 -12.54
C ARG A 18 -9.55 -12.60 -11.47
N GLN A 19 -9.06 -13.80 -11.20
CA GLN A 19 -9.61 -14.64 -10.12
C GLN A 19 -9.43 -13.98 -8.76
N PHE A 20 -8.27 -13.36 -8.50
CA PHE A 20 -8.06 -12.54 -7.29
C PHE A 20 -9.10 -11.42 -7.17
N ALA A 21 -9.37 -10.71 -8.26
CA ALA A 21 -10.33 -9.62 -8.28
C ALA A 21 -11.76 -10.11 -8.01
N GLU A 22 -12.15 -11.22 -8.62
CA GLU A 22 -13.45 -11.88 -8.44
C GLU A 22 -13.64 -12.40 -7.01
N GLU A 23 -12.65 -13.12 -6.46
CA GLU A 23 -12.71 -13.65 -5.08
C GLU A 23 -12.78 -12.53 -4.02
N ILE A 24 -12.07 -11.42 -4.22
CA ILE A 24 -12.04 -10.28 -3.28
C ILE A 24 -13.25 -9.37 -3.45
N GLY A 25 -13.94 -9.44 -4.60
CA GLY A 25 -15.00 -8.51 -4.96
C GLY A 25 -14.47 -7.10 -5.27
N CYS A 26 -13.30 -7.02 -5.92
CA CYS A 26 -12.75 -5.76 -6.42
C CYS A 26 -12.70 -5.75 -7.96
N SER A 27 -12.57 -4.57 -8.56
CA SER A 27 -12.39 -4.48 -10.02
C SER A 27 -11.00 -4.95 -10.43
N TYR A 28 -10.88 -5.52 -11.64
CA TYR A 28 -9.59 -5.94 -12.20
C TYR A 28 -8.54 -4.82 -12.17
N GLU A 29 -8.94 -3.60 -12.52
CA GLU A 29 -8.07 -2.42 -12.45
C GLU A 29 -7.61 -2.09 -11.02
N ALA A 30 -8.47 -2.31 -10.02
CA ALA A 30 -8.09 -2.13 -8.62
C ALA A 30 -7.06 -3.19 -8.20
N ALA A 31 -7.29 -4.46 -8.52
CA ALA A 31 -6.35 -5.55 -8.28
C ALA A 31 -4.99 -5.29 -8.94
N ARG A 32 -5.00 -4.88 -10.21
CA ARG A 32 -3.79 -4.52 -10.97
C ARG A 32 -3.04 -3.37 -10.31
N LYS A 33 -3.74 -2.28 -9.94
CA LYS A 33 -3.11 -1.15 -9.23
C LYS A 33 -2.53 -1.56 -7.88
N MET A 34 -3.19 -2.45 -7.14
CA MET A 34 -2.68 -2.96 -5.86
C MET A 34 -1.38 -3.75 -6.03
N ARG A 35 -1.33 -4.60 -7.08
CA ARG A 35 -0.13 -5.34 -7.46
C ARG A 35 1.01 -4.41 -7.86
N ASP A 36 0.75 -3.49 -8.79
CA ASP A 36 1.78 -2.61 -9.36
C ASP A 36 2.32 -1.63 -8.30
N ARG A 37 1.48 -1.18 -7.36
CA ARG A 37 1.89 -0.33 -6.23
C ARG A 37 2.42 -1.11 -5.02
N ASN A 38 2.43 -2.44 -5.11
CA ASN A 38 2.74 -3.35 -4.01
C ASN A 38 2.04 -2.94 -2.69
N SER A 39 0.76 -2.58 -2.77
CA SER A 39 0.02 -1.97 -1.66
C SER A 39 -1.48 -2.24 -1.80
N ILE A 40 -2.11 -2.74 -0.73
CA ILE A 40 -3.52 -3.12 -0.70
C ILE A 40 -4.30 -2.11 0.14
N SER A 41 -5.47 -1.68 -0.36
CA SER A 41 -6.34 -0.76 0.38
C SER A 41 -6.92 -1.42 1.64
N PRO A 42 -6.97 -0.73 2.80
CA PRO A 42 -7.54 -1.25 4.05
C PRO A 42 -8.94 -1.82 3.92
N LYS A 43 -9.73 -1.30 2.97
CA LYS A 43 -11.08 -1.79 2.65
C LYS A 43 -11.11 -3.30 2.34
N TYR A 44 -10.05 -3.85 1.77
CA TYR A 44 -9.99 -5.25 1.33
C TYR A 44 -9.23 -6.18 2.29
N TRP A 45 -8.60 -5.64 3.35
CA TRP A 45 -7.75 -6.44 4.24
C TRP A 45 -8.51 -7.59 4.88
N ASN A 46 -9.72 -7.34 5.40
CA ASN A 46 -10.49 -8.37 6.07
C ASN A 46 -10.87 -9.53 5.12
N THR A 47 -11.33 -9.20 3.91
CA THR A 47 -11.65 -10.19 2.88
C THR A 47 -10.43 -11.02 2.49
N ILE A 48 -9.28 -10.37 2.31
CA ILE A 48 -8.04 -11.06 1.93
C ILE A 48 -7.55 -11.97 3.07
N ILE A 49 -7.63 -11.53 4.33
CA ILE A 49 -7.29 -12.37 5.48
C ILE A 49 -8.20 -13.61 5.51
N GLN A 50 -9.50 -13.47 5.27
CA GLN A 50 -10.42 -14.61 5.21
C GLN A 50 -10.07 -15.57 4.06
N LEU A 51 -9.85 -15.06 2.85
CA LEU A 51 -9.48 -15.89 1.69
C LEU A 51 -8.11 -16.57 1.89
N SER A 52 -7.17 -15.87 2.52
CA SER A 52 -5.83 -16.40 2.81
C SER A 52 -5.86 -17.58 3.77
N LYS A 53 -6.81 -17.59 4.73
CA LYS A 53 -7.05 -18.75 5.59
C LYS A 53 -7.54 -19.96 4.80
N SER A 54 -8.42 -19.75 3.82
CA SER A 54 -8.91 -20.83 2.95
C SER A 54 -7.83 -21.38 2.00
N LYS A 55 -6.81 -20.58 1.67
CA LYS A 55 -5.70 -20.96 0.78
C LYS A 55 -4.42 -21.42 1.52
N ASP A 56 -4.48 -21.61 2.84
CA ASP A 56 -3.34 -22.00 3.67
C ASP A 56 -2.14 -21.04 3.54
N LEU A 57 -2.42 -19.74 3.63
CA LEU A 57 -1.41 -18.68 3.62
C LEU A 57 -1.28 -18.06 5.04
N PRO A 58 -0.70 -18.78 6.02
CA PRO A 58 -0.69 -18.38 7.43
C PRO A 58 0.13 -17.10 7.70
N TRP A 59 0.99 -16.71 6.76
CA TRP A 59 1.82 -15.51 6.86
C TRP A 59 1.06 -14.22 6.54
N VAL A 60 -0.13 -14.30 5.94
CA VAL A 60 -0.96 -13.15 5.57
C VAL A 60 -1.83 -12.75 6.76
N THR A 61 -1.27 -11.92 7.63
CA THR A 61 -1.95 -11.45 8.84
C THR A 61 -2.24 -9.94 8.78
N LEU A 62 -3.11 -9.47 9.67
CA LEU A 62 -3.35 -8.03 9.83
C LEU A 62 -2.05 -7.28 10.18
N ASP A 63 -1.18 -7.88 11.00
CA ASP A 63 0.13 -7.31 11.34
C ASP A 63 1.01 -7.12 10.09
N TRP A 64 1.02 -8.12 9.20
CA TRP A 64 1.72 -8.02 7.91
C TRP A 64 1.20 -6.85 7.05
N PHE A 65 -0.13 -6.65 7.00
CA PHE A 65 -0.73 -5.50 6.33
C PHE A 65 -0.31 -4.17 6.97
N LEU A 66 -0.35 -4.09 8.30
CA LEU A 66 0.03 -2.89 9.03
C LEU A 66 1.51 -2.54 8.82
N HIS A 67 2.40 -3.53 8.85
CA HIS A 67 3.83 -3.36 8.59
C HIS A 67 4.08 -2.78 7.19
N ASN A 68 3.42 -3.33 6.17
CA ASN A 68 3.52 -2.85 4.78
C ASN A 68 2.86 -1.47 4.58
N TYR A 69 1.77 -1.19 5.30
CA TYR A 69 1.05 0.07 5.18
C TYR A 69 1.79 1.23 5.86
N ARG A 70 2.37 1.00 7.04
CA ARG A 70 3.08 2.01 7.86
C ARG A 70 4.30 2.58 7.12
N ASN A 71 4.94 1.75 6.28
CA ASN A 71 6.08 2.18 5.46
C ASN A 71 5.70 3.21 4.36
N LYS A 72 4.40 3.32 4.03
CA LYS A 72 3.88 4.32 3.08
C LYS A 72 3.67 5.68 3.74
N TYR A 73 3.17 5.70 4.98
CA TYR A 73 2.93 6.94 5.75
C TYR A 73 4.20 7.48 6.43
N HIS A 74 5.27 6.69 6.53
CA HIS A 74 6.55 7.19 7.03
C HIS A 74 7.41 7.86 5.94
N ARG A 75 6.98 7.82 4.66
CA ARG A 75 7.56 8.65 3.58
C ARG A 75 6.83 9.98 3.37
N ASP A 76 5.75 10.23 4.11
CA ASP A 76 5.16 11.56 4.25
C ASP A 76 5.74 12.34 5.44
N ASN A 77 6.79 11.83 6.09
CA ASN A 77 7.87 12.69 6.57
C ASN A 77 8.71 13.13 5.36
N HIS A 78 8.07 13.74 4.37
CA HIS A 78 8.73 14.84 3.70
C HIS A 78 8.96 15.84 4.84
N PRO A 79 10.21 16.17 5.26
CA PRO A 79 10.38 17.44 5.92
C PRO A 79 9.68 18.42 5.00
N MET A 80 8.79 19.23 5.56
CA MET A 80 8.16 20.32 4.85
C MET A 80 9.33 21.17 4.31
N THR A 81 9.83 20.82 3.13
CA THR A 81 10.80 21.61 2.40
C THR A 81 9.95 22.75 1.96
N LYS A 82 9.88 23.75 2.85
CA LYS A 82 9.41 25.10 2.57
C LYS A 82 9.82 25.38 1.15
N SER A 83 8.82 25.53 0.29
CA SER A 83 9.06 25.90 -1.10
C SER A 83 9.95 27.14 -1.07
N LYS A 84 11.03 27.16 -1.86
CA LYS A 84 11.96 28.30 -1.90
C LYS A 84 11.25 29.64 -2.20
N LYS A 85 10.03 29.59 -2.73
CA LYS A 85 9.14 30.75 -2.94
C LYS A 85 8.65 31.37 -1.62
N ASP A 86 8.35 30.57 -0.60
CA ASP A 86 7.79 31.08 0.67
C ASP A 86 8.86 31.73 1.58
N MET A 87 10.15 31.48 1.33
CA MET A 87 11.24 32.12 2.09
C MET A 87 11.65 33.50 1.54
N GLN A 88 11.28 33.87 0.31
CA GLN A 88 11.61 35.21 -0.21
C GLN A 88 10.63 36.29 0.27
N GLN A 89 9.44 35.92 0.74
CA GLN A 89 8.43 36.88 1.16
C GLN A 89 8.61 37.35 2.61
N LEU A 90 9.27 36.55 3.46
CA LEU A 90 9.57 36.93 4.85
C LEU A 90 10.74 37.91 5.00
N HIS A 91 11.60 38.05 3.98
CA HIS A 91 12.78 38.92 4.07
C HIS A 91 12.53 40.36 3.59
N TYR A 92 11.32 40.68 3.11
CA TYR A 92 10.96 42.01 2.58
C TYR A 92 10.11 42.85 3.54
N GLU A 93 9.50 42.25 4.56
CA GLU A 93 8.63 42.96 5.53
C GLU A 93 9.36 43.49 6.77
N GLU A 94 10.66 43.18 6.95
CA GLU A 94 11.47 43.72 8.08
C GLU A 94 12.26 45.00 7.71
N ARG A 95 11.99 45.61 6.55
CA ARG A 95 12.61 46.89 6.14
C ARG A 95 11.62 47.90 5.55
N LYS A 96 10.48 48.12 6.22
CA LYS A 96 9.71 49.35 6.05
C LYS A 96 9.18 49.87 7.37
#